data_AF-A0ABD6A429-F1
#
_entry.id   AF-A0ABD6A429-F1
#
_cell.length_a   1.000
_cell.length_b   1.000
_cell.length_c   1.000
_cell.angle_alpha   90.00
_cell.angle_beta   90.00
_cell.angle_gamma   90.00
#
_symmetry.space_group_name_H-M   'P 1'
#
loop_
_entity.id
_entity.type
_entity.pdbx_description
1 polymer ?
#
loop_
_entity_poly.entity_id
_entity_poly.type
_entity_poly.pdbx_seq_one_letter_code
_entity_poly.pdbx_strand_id
1 'polypeptide(L)'
;MARHEKALLRVSQWLDLSRTERQEFVDTAQRISSRQEAAFSQYDEEYLEHLKQDVFTHEEVLSYLEEAGIGEDVVQDFSSGEIPFDEVYQSWNEIRYSVNEILDLTMLLKLVHSCSETLSQGIDSRYKFQKLVYLVNQELADQNRMDRDTTPYDHGKLEKTGFRYTYRMRSSGPFAKTLEEDKRRLYASNLIDEEVMAKVETPEINEENCRYRITLGRSGEVVMDRFASQLELLETEVLSDWEDTIDHVVLQFGHMTVEELHEYIMDLDPVKEAEERDLLLRGDE
;
A
#
# COMPACT_ATOMS: atom_id res chain seq x y z
N MET A 1 16.24 -5.14 6.86
CA MET A 1 16.78 -3.77 7.02
C MET A 1 16.30 -3.23 8.34
N ALA A 2 17.24 -2.93 9.24
CA ALA A 2 16.97 -2.57 10.63
C ALA A 2 16.23 -1.22 10.70
N ARG A 3 15.28 -1.08 11.64
CA ARG A 3 14.50 0.16 11.84
C ARG A 3 15.41 1.37 12.12
N HIS A 4 16.60 1.15 12.67
CA HIS A 4 17.67 2.12 12.90
C HIS A 4 18.17 2.81 11.62
N GLU A 5 18.64 2.02 10.65
CA GLU A 5 19.17 2.50 9.36
C GLU A 5 18.12 3.31 8.61
N LYS A 6 16.85 2.90 8.69
CA LYS A 6 15.73 3.66 8.12
C LYS A 6 15.55 5.04 8.77
N ALA A 7 15.71 5.15 10.09
CA ALA A 7 15.59 6.43 10.80
C ALA A 7 16.71 7.41 10.39
N LEU A 8 17.94 6.92 10.25
CA LEU A 8 19.07 7.74 9.78
C LEU A 8 18.90 8.17 8.33
N LEU A 9 18.43 7.24 7.48
CA LEU A 9 18.18 7.51 6.08
C LEU A 9 17.10 8.58 5.86
N ARG A 10 16.08 8.65 6.74
CA ARG A 10 15.05 9.71 6.73
C ARG A 10 15.63 11.10 6.93
N VAL A 11 16.49 11.24 7.93
CA VAL A 11 17.14 12.53 8.23
C VAL A 11 18.05 12.94 7.06
N SER A 12 18.82 12.00 6.50
CA SER A 12 19.68 12.27 5.34
C SER A 12 18.94 12.76 4.09
N GLN A 13 17.68 12.33 3.92
CA GLN A 13 16.85 12.69 2.78
C GLN A 13 16.15 14.04 2.98
N TRP A 14 15.71 14.34 4.21
CA TRP A 14 15.18 15.66 4.56
C TRP A 14 16.23 16.76 4.36
N LEU A 15 17.50 16.44 4.62
CA LEU A 15 18.65 17.32 4.34
C LEU A 15 18.99 17.47 2.84
N ASP A 16 18.23 16.82 1.95
CA ASP A 16 18.44 16.80 0.48
C ASP A 16 19.86 16.41 0.04
N LEU A 17 20.54 15.57 0.83
CA LEU A 17 21.89 15.09 0.51
C LEU A 17 21.87 14.26 -0.79
N SER A 18 22.96 14.26 -1.56
CA SER A 18 23.11 13.38 -2.72
C SER A 18 23.24 11.91 -2.29
N ARG A 19 23.13 10.97 -3.23
CA ARG A 19 23.18 9.52 -2.92
C ARG A 19 24.48 9.11 -2.20
N THR A 20 25.61 9.70 -2.55
CA THR A 20 26.91 9.38 -1.94
C THR A 20 27.00 9.96 -0.54
N GLU A 21 26.58 11.22 -0.38
CA GLU A 21 26.53 11.94 0.89
C GLU A 21 25.55 11.27 1.88
N ARG A 22 24.40 10.79 1.42
CA ARG A 22 23.46 10.05 2.28
C ARG A 22 24.09 8.80 2.90
N GLN A 23 24.87 8.06 2.12
CA GLN A 23 25.50 6.85 2.65
C GLN A 23 26.55 7.20 3.70
N GLU A 24 27.37 8.23 3.45
CA GLU A 24 28.40 8.69 4.38
C GLU A 24 27.80 9.26 5.68
N PHE A 25 26.69 9.99 5.59
CA PHE A 25 25.91 10.43 6.75
C PHE A 25 25.38 9.25 7.57
N VAL A 26 24.73 8.28 6.92
CA VAL A 26 24.16 7.10 7.59
C VAL A 26 25.26 6.29 8.28
N ASP A 27 26.39 6.06 7.60
CA ASP A 27 27.52 5.32 8.15
C ASP A 27 28.13 6.04 9.37
N THR A 28 28.23 7.37 9.31
CA THR A 28 28.75 8.21 10.40
C THR A 28 27.82 8.16 11.62
N ALA A 29 26.52 8.39 11.42
CA ALA A 29 25.54 8.37 12.51
C ALA A 29 25.37 6.96 13.12
N GLN A 30 25.42 5.91 12.29
CA GLN A 30 25.36 4.52 12.76
C GLN A 30 26.59 4.14 13.58
N ARG A 31 27.78 4.61 13.19
CA ARG A 31 29.01 4.42 13.96
C ARG A 31 28.92 5.08 15.34
N ILE A 32 28.36 6.28 15.43
CA ILE A 32 28.20 7.00 16.70
C ILE A 32 27.18 6.30 17.59
N SER A 33 26.01 5.96 17.05
CA SER A 33 24.97 5.23 17.78
C SER A 33 25.46 3.87 18.30
N SER A 34 26.26 3.14 17.50
CA SER A 34 26.84 1.85 17.90
C SER A 34 27.87 1.97 19.04
N ARG A 35 28.51 3.13 19.23
CA ARG A 35 29.47 3.38 20.32
C ARG A 35 28.79 3.65 21.67
N GLN A 36 27.52 4.06 21.65
CA GLN A 36 26.81 4.51 22.85
C GLN A 36 26.02 3.39 23.56
N GLU A 37 26.07 2.14 23.05
CA GLU A 37 25.48 0.92 23.66
C GLU A 37 24.01 1.04 24.15
N ALA A 38 23.22 1.94 23.55
CA ALA A 38 21.83 2.10 23.92
C ALA A 38 20.97 0.96 23.32
N ALA A 39 20.50 0.04 24.18
CA ALA A 39 19.71 -1.11 23.77
C ALA A 39 18.20 -0.77 23.75
N PHE A 40 17.72 -0.29 22.61
CA PHE A 40 16.30 -0.01 22.42
C PHE A 40 15.53 -1.27 22.04
N SER A 41 14.50 -1.59 22.82
CA SER A 41 13.59 -2.71 22.51
C SER A 41 12.52 -2.33 21.47
N GLN A 42 12.21 -1.03 21.35
CA GLN A 42 11.28 -0.43 20.40
C GLN A 42 11.88 0.86 19.82
N TYR A 43 11.50 1.21 18.59
CA TYR A 43 12.01 2.38 17.87
C TYR A 43 10.92 3.46 17.83
N ASP A 44 10.59 3.96 19.01
CA ASP A 44 9.53 4.92 19.33
C ASP A 44 10.09 6.31 19.69
N GLU A 45 9.32 7.15 20.38
CA GLU A 45 9.73 8.52 20.76
C GLU A 45 11.03 8.56 21.57
N GLU A 46 11.27 7.57 22.44
CA GLU A 46 12.48 7.49 23.26
C GLU A 46 13.73 7.29 22.39
N TYR A 47 13.61 6.50 21.33
CA TYR A 47 14.68 6.30 20.35
C TYR A 47 14.94 7.55 19.50
N LEU A 48 13.89 8.30 19.12
CA LEU A 48 14.06 9.55 18.37
C LEU A 48 14.73 10.63 19.22
N GLU A 49 14.37 10.73 20.50
CA GLU A 49 15.00 11.67 21.41
C GLU A 49 16.48 11.34 21.61
N HIS A 50 16.85 10.07 21.70
CA HIS A 50 18.25 9.64 21.72
C HIS A 50 19.01 10.06 20.46
N LEU A 51 18.44 9.84 19.27
CA LEU A 51 19.09 10.28 18.03
C LEU A 51 19.34 11.79 18.03
N LYS A 52 18.36 12.58 18.49
CA LYS A 52 18.42 14.04 18.57
C LYS A 52 19.42 14.55 19.59
N GLN A 53 19.49 13.94 20.76
CA GLN A 53 20.34 14.44 21.85
C GLN A 53 21.77 13.91 21.79
N ASP A 54 21.96 12.67 21.34
CA ASP A 54 23.24 11.96 21.52
C ASP A 54 23.95 11.61 20.21
N VAL A 55 23.23 11.54 19.08
CA VAL A 55 23.80 11.15 17.78
C VAL A 55 23.95 12.35 16.85
N PHE A 56 22.90 13.13 16.63
CA PHE A 56 22.89 14.23 15.65
C PHE A 56 23.61 15.50 16.13
N THR A 57 23.69 15.71 17.44
CA THR A 57 24.47 16.78 18.10
C THR A 57 25.97 16.47 18.15
N HIS A 58 26.39 15.27 17.75
CA HIS A 58 27.78 14.84 17.85
C HIS A 58 28.65 15.59 16.84
N GLU A 59 29.85 16.02 17.26
CA GLU A 59 30.76 16.85 16.46
C GLU A 59 31.05 16.26 15.07
N GLU A 60 31.31 14.95 14.99
CA GLU A 60 31.49 14.23 13.71
C GLU A 60 30.30 14.40 12.72
N VAL A 61 29.06 14.49 13.21
CA VAL A 61 27.87 14.73 12.36
C VAL A 61 27.78 16.20 11.98
N LEU A 62 27.99 17.12 12.94
CA LEU A 62 27.94 18.55 12.69
C LEU A 62 29.00 18.99 11.66
N SER A 63 30.24 18.53 11.81
CA SER A 63 31.31 18.80 10.84
C SER A 63 30.99 18.24 9.45
N TYR A 64 30.39 17.05 9.38
CA TYR A 64 29.96 16.47 8.12
C TYR A 64 28.88 17.33 7.43
N LEU A 65 27.90 17.85 8.18
CA LEU A 65 26.84 18.69 7.62
C LEU A 65 27.39 20.03 7.10
N GLU A 66 28.34 20.62 7.81
CA GLU A 66 29.05 21.82 7.38
C GLU A 66 29.84 21.56 6.08
N GLU A 67 30.57 20.44 6.00
CA GLU A 67 31.32 20.04 4.80
C GLU A 67 30.41 19.74 3.60
N ALA A 68 29.23 19.18 3.84
CA ALA A 68 28.21 18.90 2.82
C ALA A 68 27.46 20.16 2.34
N GLY A 69 27.75 21.34 2.90
CA GLY A 69 27.16 22.61 2.49
C GLY A 69 25.69 22.77 2.90
N ILE A 70 25.26 22.09 3.97
CA ILE A 70 23.95 22.29 4.57
C ILE A 70 23.88 23.70 5.19
N GLY A 71 22.74 24.37 5.03
CA GLY A 71 22.56 25.75 5.51
C GLY A 71 22.79 25.90 7.01
N GLU A 72 23.40 27.02 7.42
CA GLU A 72 23.75 27.31 8.83
C GLU A 72 22.54 27.20 9.77
N ASP A 73 21.35 27.60 9.32
CA ASP A 73 20.10 27.49 10.10
C ASP A 73 19.78 26.03 10.46
N VAL A 74 19.97 25.09 9.52
CA VAL A 74 19.69 23.66 9.73
C VAL A 74 20.79 23.00 10.57
N VAL A 75 22.04 23.41 10.41
CA VAL A 75 23.14 22.95 11.28
C VAL A 75 22.91 23.42 12.72
N GLN A 76 22.38 24.63 12.90
CA GLN A 76 22.03 25.16 14.21
C GLN A 76 20.93 24.32 14.88
N ASP A 77 19.91 23.88 14.13
CA ASP A 77 18.86 22.98 14.64
C ASP A 77 19.42 21.62 15.10
N PHE A 78 20.45 21.10 14.42
CA PHE A 78 21.15 19.88 14.86
C PHE A 78 21.95 20.12 16.13
N SER A 79 22.61 21.27 16.25
CA SER A 79 23.43 21.62 17.41
C SER A 79 22.61 21.89 18.68
N SER A 80 21.42 22.48 18.53
CA SER A 80 20.47 22.71 19.63
C SER A 80 19.67 21.46 19.96
N GLY A 81 19.73 20.44 19.10
CA GLY A 81 18.84 19.30 19.15
C GLY A 81 17.39 19.71 18.95
N GLU A 82 17.07 20.73 18.15
CA GLU A 82 15.69 21.15 17.86
C GLU A 82 15.21 20.64 16.49
N ILE A 83 15.72 19.49 16.06
CA ILE A 83 15.36 18.86 14.77
C ILE A 83 13.84 18.62 14.72
N PRO A 84 13.12 19.19 13.74
CA PRO A 84 11.66 19.08 13.65
C PRO A 84 11.27 17.68 13.15
N PHE A 85 11.31 16.68 14.03
CA PHE A 85 11.02 15.29 13.63
C PHE A 85 9.61 15.12 13.06
N ASP A 86 8.64 15.93 13.48
CA ASP A 86 7.32 15.95 12.87
C ASP A 86 7.43 16.25 11.38
N GLU A 87 8.24 17.22 10.95
CA GLU A 87 8.44 17.55 9.53
C GLU A 87 9.33 16.52 8.81
N VAL A 88 10.44 16.11 9.44
CA VAL A 88 11.38 15.12 8.90
C VAL A 88 10.69 13.79 8.63
N TYR A 89 9.80 13.35 9.52
CA TYR A 89 9.08 12.08 9.40
C TYR A 89 7.70 12.26 8.71
N GLN A 90 7.10 13.45 8.68
CA GLN A 90 5.95 13.75 7.83
C GLN A 90 6.29 13.61 6.35
N SER A 91 7.49 14.03 5.92
CA SER A 91 7.93 13.90 4.52
C SER A 91 8.05 12.43 4.01
N TRP A 92 7.93 11.43 4.89
CA TRP A 92 7.84 10.01 4.55
C TRP A 92 6.50 9.36 4.88
N ASN A 93 5.67 10.02 5.69
CA ASN A 93 4.22 9.86 5.59
C ASN A 93 3.67 10.55 4.33
N GLU A 94 4.51 11.31 3.61
CA GLU A 94 4.30 11.65 2.22
C GLU A 94 4.44 10.37 1.40
N ILE A 95 3.37 9.59 1.40
CA ILE A 95 3.25 8.52 0.46
C ILE A 95 3.11 9.20 -0.88
N ARG A 96 4.19 9.20 -1.67
CA ARG A 96 4.19 9.68 -3.05
C ARG A 96 3.41 8.72 -3.92
N TYR A 97 2.12 8.65 -3.66
CA TYR A 97 1.17 8.07 -4.55
C TYR A 97 1.05 9.01 -5.75
N SER A 98 1.25 8.47 -6.93
CA SER A 98 0.65 9.07 -8.12
C SER A 98 -0.86 9.24 -7.88
N VAL A 99 -1.49 10.22 -8.55
CA VAL A 99 -2.95 10.41 -8.47
C VAL A 99 -3.69 9.11 -8.75
N ASN A 100 -3.17 8.31 -9.68
CA ASN A 100 -3.74 7.02 -10.02
C ASN A 100 -3.56 5.98 -8.89
N GLU A 101 -2.43 5.96 -8.18
CA GLU A 101 -2.25 5.06 -7.03
C GLU A 101 -3.17 5.46 -5.87
N ILE A 102 -3.39 6.75 -5.65
CA ILE A 102 -4.38 7.20 -4.65
C ILE A 102 -5.76 6.65 -5.02
N LEU A 103 -6.14 6.74 -6.29
CA LEU A 103 -7.41 6.20 -6.73
C LEU A 103 -7.50 4.69 -6.53
N ASP A 104 -6.49 3.92 -6.96
CA ASP A 104 -6.48 2.47 -6.76
C ASP A 104 -6.69 2.11 -5.29
N LEU A 105 -5.99 2.80 -4.39
CA LEU A 105 -6.13 2.58 -2.94
C LEU A 105 -7.51 3.00 -2.41
N THR A 106 -8.06 4.11 -2.87
CA THR A 106 -9.41 4.55 -2.51
C THR A 106 -10.46 3.52 -2.95
N MET A 107 -10.33 2.99 -4.16
CA MET A 107 -11.26 1.99 -4.70
C MET A 107 -11.09 0.63 -4.00
N LEU A 108 -9.89 0.28 -3.55
CA LEU A 108 -9.68 -0.89 -2.70
C LEU A 108 -10.38 -0.73 -1.34
N LEU A 109 -10.32 0.47 -0.75
CA LEU A 109 -11.04 0.76 0.50
C LEU A 109 -12.55 0.70 0.28
N LYS A 110 -13.07 1.22 -0.84
CA LYS A 110 -14.48 1.08 -1.21
C LYS A 110 -14.88 -0.40 -1.34
N LEU A 111 -14.08 -1.25 -1.98
CA LEU A 111 -14.35 -2.68 -2.07
C LEU A 111 -14.42 -3.36 -0.68
N VAL A 112 -13.49 -3.05 0.21
CA VAL A 112 -13.50 -3.54 1.60
C VAL A 112 -14.73 -3.02 2.35
N HIS A 113 -15.11 -1.76 2.13
CA HIS A 113 -16.29 -1.14 2.71
C HIS A 113 -17.59 -1.81 2.22
N SER A 114 -17.79 -1.95 0.90
CA SER A 114 -18.97 -2.60 0.30
C SER A 114 -19.11 -4.05 0.79
N CYS A 115 -18.00 -4.80 0.92
CA CYS A 115 -18.01 -6.13 1.51
C CYS A 115 -18.40 -6.12 3.00
N SER A 116 -17.93 -5.13 3.77
CA SER A 116 -18.26 -5.01 5.19
C SER A 116 -19.74 -4.71 5.40
N GLU A 117 -20.32 -3.81 4.60
CA GLU A 117 -21.76 -3.48 4.62
C GLU A 117 -22.62 -4.68 4.18
N THR A 118 -22.24 -5.34 3.09
CA THR A 118 -23.04 -6.43 2.49
C THR A 118 -22.96 -7.74 3.30
N LEU A 119 -21.78 -8.08 3.81
CA LEU A 119 -21.52 -9.38 4.46
C LEU A 119 -21.52 -9.29 6.00
N SER A 120 -21.59 -8.08 6.56
CA SER A 120 -21.51 -7.79 8.01
C SER A 120 -20.21 -8.23 8.72
N GLN A 121 -19.28 -8.88 8.02
CA GLN A 121 -18.03 -9.41 8.59
C GLN A 121 -16.78 -9.09 7.75
N GLY A 122 -16.89 -8.24 6.73
CA GLY A 122 -15.79 -7.92 5.82
C GLY A 122 -15.39 -9.07 4.91
N ILE A 123 -14.15 -9.04 4.42
CA ILE A 123 -13.61 -10.06 3.51
C ILE A 123 -12.88 -11.11 4.33
N ASP A 124 -13.39 -12.32 4.35
CA ASP A 124 -12.99 -13.34 5.32
C ASP A 124 -11.65 -14.05 5.00
N SER A 125 -10.91 -13.67 3.95
CA SER A 125 -9.54 -14.15 3.65
C SER A 125 -8.76 -13.23 2.71
N ARG A 126 -7.42 -13.27 2.77
CA ARG A 126 -6.54 -12.67 1.77
C ARG A 126 -6.73 -13.28 0.38
N TYR A 127 -7.01 -14.60 0.31
CA TYR A 127 -7.36 -15.25 -0.94
C TYR A 127 -8.57 -14.59 -1.60
N LYS A 128 -9.70 -14.46 -0.87
CA LYS A 128 -10.91 -13.83 -1.43
C LYS A 128 -10.66 -12.38 -1.84
N PHE A 129 -9.89 -11.62 -1.08
CA PHE A 129 -9.52 -10.25 -1.47
C PHE A 129 -8.84 -10.21 -2.85
N GLN A 130 -7.82 -11.04 -3.10
CA GLN A 130 -7.17 -11.13 -4.41
C GLN A 130 -8.14 -11.50 -5.55
N LYS A 131 -9.08 -12.41 -5.30
CA LYS A 131 -10.02 -12.88 -6.34
C LYS A 131 -11.13 -11.88 -6.63
N LEU A 132 -11.66 -11.20 -5.61
CA LEU A 132 -12.66 -10.16 -5.81
C LEU A 132 -12.10 -8.99 -6.62
N VAL A 133 -10.88 -8.53 -6.31
CA VAL A 133 -10.21 -7.47 -7.10
C VAL A 133 -9.93 -7.94 -8.54
N TYR A 134 -9.56 -9.21 -8.73
CA TYR A 134 -9.42 -9.78 -10.08
C TYR A 134 -10.74 -9.76 -10.86
N LEU A 135 -11.86 -10.16 -10.25
CA LEU A 135 -13.17 -10.17 -10.90
C LEU A 135 -13.63 -8.77 -11.29
N VAL A 136 -13.43 -7.77 -10.41
CA VAL A 136 -13.71 -6.36 -10.75
C VAL A 136 -12.94 -5.94 -11.99
N ASN A 137 -11.64 -6.23 -12.05
CA ASN A 137 -10.82 -5.88 -13.20
C ASN A 137 -11.22 -6.63 -14.47
N GLN A 138 -11.59 -7.91 -14.34
CA GLN A 138 -12.04 -8.70 -15.48
C GLN A 138 -13.33 -8.14 -16.08
N GLU A 139 -14.31 -7.82 -15.23
CA GLU A 139 -15.59 -7.26 -15.66
C GLU A 139 -15.41 -5.89 -16.32
N LEU A 140 -14.62 -4.99 -15.73
CA LEU A 140 -14.27 -3.71 -16.34
C LEU A 140 -13.54 -3.89 -17.69
N ALA A 141 -12.61 -4.86 -17.78
CA ALA A 141 -11.91 -5.15 -19.03
C ALA A 141 -12.86 -5.69 -20.12
N ASP A 142 -13.85 -6.50 -19.77
CA ASP A 142 -14.83 -7.05 -20.70
C ASP A 142 -15.88 -6.02 -21.14
N GLN A 143 -16.32 -5.12 -20.27
CA GLN A 143 -17.17 -3.97 -20.62
C GLN A 143 -16.48 -3.08 -21.68
N ASN A 144 -15.18 -2.81 -21.52
CA ASN A 144 -14.39 -2.04 -22.49
C ASN A 144 -14.24 -2.73 -23.86
N ARG A 145 -14.30 -4.07 -23.93
CA ARG A 145 -14.25 -4.79 -25.22
C ARG A 145 -15.51 -4.58 -26.03
N MET A 146 -16.65 -4.34 -25.38
CA MET A 146 -17.94 -4.07 -26.04
C MET A 146 -18.01 -2.64 -26.63
N ASP A 147 -17.34 -1.66 -26.04
CA ASP A 147 -17.37 -0.23 -26.44
C ASP A 147 -16.32 0.19 -27.50
N ARG A 148 -15.67 -0.78 -28.16
CA ARG A 148 -14.59 -0.59 -29.15
C ARG A 148 -14.99 0.04 -30.50
N ASP A 149 -16.01 0.90 -30.53
CA ASP A 149 -16.36 1.72 -31.70
C ASP A 149 -15.92 3.20 -31.56
N THR A 150 -15.16 3.55 -30.51
CA THR A 150 -14.62 4.91 -30.34
C THR A 150 -13.08 4.93 -30.34
N THR A 151 -12.53 5.80 -31.19
CA THR A 151 -11.09 6.05 -31.42
C THR A 151 -10.30 6.35 -30.14
N PRO A 152 -9.00 5.99 -30.07
CA PRO A 152 -8.19 6.19 -28.88
C PRO A 152 -7.95 7.69 -28.67
N TYR A 153 -8.55 8.25 -27.62
CA TYR A 153 -8.31 9.64 -27.24
C TYR A 153 -7.08 9.72 -26.34
N ASP A 154 -6.02 10.24 -26.93
CA ASP A 154 -4.77 10.68 -26.32
C ASP A 154 -5.08 11.80 -25.29
N HIS A 155 -4.76 11.56 -24.01
CA HIS A 155 -4.49 12.49 -22.90
C HIS A 155 -4.72 11.76 -21.57
N GLY A 156 -3.73 11.77 -20.67
CA GLY A 156 -3.70 11.05 -19.39
C GLY A 156 -5.00 11.10 -18.58
N LYS A 157 -5.85 10.10 -18.79
CA LYS A 157 -7.17 9.94 -18.19
C LYS A 157 -7.22 8.55 -17.59
N LEU A 158 -7.45 8.53 -16.28
CA LEU A 158 -8.04 7.43 -15.50
C LEU A 158 -8.39 6.22 -16.38
N GLU A 159 -7.48 5.26 -16.41
CA GLU A 159 -7.62 4.13 -17.31
C GLU A 159 -8.92 3.39 -16.96
N LYS A 160 -9.78 3.22 -17.96
CA LYS A 160 -11.09 2.56 -17.80
C LYS A 160 -10.98 1.07 -17.44
N THR A 161 -9.77 0.56 -17.22
CA THR A 161 -9.43 -0.86 -17.04
C THR A 161 -9.55 -1.39 -15.61
N GLY A 162 -10.05 -0.60 -14.66
CA GLY A 162 -10.06 -1.01 -13.25
C GLY A 162 -8.71 -0.79 -12.59
N PHE A 163 -8.49 -1.52 -11.49
CA PHE A 163 -7.24 -1.47 -10.75
C PHE A 163 -6.05 -1.82 -11.65
N ARG A 164 -4.94 -1.10 -11.53
CA ARG A 164 -3.74 -1.28 -12.36
C ARG A 164 -2.86 -2.45 -11.91
N TYR A 165 -3.46 -3.63 -11.84
CA TYR A 165 -2.79 -4.84 -11.38
C TYR A 165 -2.61 -5.83 -12.52
N THR A 166 -1.37 -6.28 -12.71
CA THR A 166 -1.07 -7.37 -13.64
C THR A 166 -1.21 -8.71 -12.93
N TYR A 167 -2.17 -9.51 -13.38
CA TYR A 167 -2.46 -10.84 -12.86
C TYR A 167 -1.77 -11.92 -13.68
N ARG A 168 -1.14 -12.85 -12.96
CA ARG A 168 -0.58 -14.07 -13.55
C ARG A 168 -1.17 -15.29 -12.88
N MET A 169 -1.22 -16.38 -13.64
CA MET A 169 -1.68 -17.66 -13.15
C MET A 169 -0.72 -18.23 -12.10
N ARG A 170 -1.28 -18.73 -11.00
CA ARG A 170 -0.62 -19.55 -9.99
C ARG A 170 -1.43 -20.81 -9.74
N SER A 171 -0.91 -21.73 -8.93
CA SER A 171 -1.66 -22.90 -8.46
C SER A 171 -3.00 -22.54 -7.81
N SER A 172 -3.07 -21.39 -7.13
CA SER A 172 -4.28 -20.86 -6.48
C SER A 172 -5.16 -20.02 -7.43
N GLY A 173 -4.86 -19.97 -8.73
CA GLY A 173 -5.53 -19.13 -9.72
C GLY A 173 -4.85 -17.75 -9.91
N PRO A 174 -5.59 -16.71 -10.35
CA PRO A 174 -5.04 -15.38 -10.66
C PRO A 174 -4.41 -14.69 -9.44
N PHE A 175 -3.20 -14.15 -9.60
CA PHE A 175 -2.50 -13.45 -8.53
C PHE A 175 -1.77 -12.19 -9.02
N ALA A 176 -1.93 -11.09 -8.28
CA ALA A 176 -1.20 -9.86 -8.50
C ALA A 176 -0.27 -9.53 -7.30
N LYS A 177 1.04 -9.43 -7.58
CA LYS A 177 2.04 -9.10 -6.55
C LYS A 177 1.90 -7.66 -6.04
N THR A 178 1.63 -6.73 -6.95
CA THR A 178 1.48 -5.30 -6.63
C THR A 178 0.24 -5.03 -5.79
N LEU A 179 -0.87 -5.76 -6.00
CA LEU A 179 -2.03 -5.73 -5.12
C LEU A 179 -1.69 -6.16 -3.68
N GLU A 180 -0.86 -7.20 -3.52
CA GLU A 180 -0.42 -7.63 -2.20
C GLU A 180 0.48 -6.57 -1.51
N GLU A 181 1.30 -5.86 -2.29
CA GLU A 181 2.11 -4.74 -1.80
C GLU A 181 1.23 -3.56 -1.36
N ASP A 182 0.22 -3.19 -2.15
CA ASP A 182 -0.72 -2.12 -1.83
C ASP A 182 -1.62 -2.45 -0.63
N LYS A 183 -2.09 -3.70 -0.52
CA LYS A 183 -2.78 -4.17 0.69
C LYS A 183 -1.92 -3.98 1.94
N ARG A 184 -0.62 -4.29 1.86
CA ARG A 184 0.31 -4.08 2.99
C ARG A 184 0.49 -2.61 3.31
N ARG A 185 0.46 -1.72 2.29
CA ARG A 185 0.48 -0.27 2.50
C ARG A 185 -0.78 0.19 3.24
N LEU A 186 -1.97 -0.24 2.79
CA LEU A 186 -3.24 0.04 3.45
C LEU A 186 -3.23 -0.42 4.92
N TYR A 187 -2.73 -1.63 5.18
CA TYR A 187 -2.61 -2.16 6.53
C TYR A 187 -1.63 -1.34 7.40
N ALA A 188 -0.45 -1.03 6.86
CA ALA A 188 0.56 -0.22 7.56
C ALA A 188 0.06 1.20 7.88
N SER A 189 -0.84 1.75 7.06
CA SER A 189 -1.48 3.05 7.26
C SER A 189 -2.75 2.98 8.14
N ASN A 190 -3.06 1.82 8.73
CA ASN A 190 -4.27 1.60 9.54
C ASN A 190 -5.59 1.90 8.79
N LEU A 191 -5.55 1.81 7.45
CA LEU A 191 -6.72 1.98 6.57
C LEU A 191 -7.51 0.67 6.46
N ILE A 192 -6.83 -0.47 6.53
CA ILE A 192 -7.46 -1.79 6.70
C ILE A 192 -6.90 -2.46 7.95
N ASP A 193 -7.65 -3.39 8.51
CA ASP A 193 -7.19 -4.28 9.58
C ASP A 193 -7.22 -5.75 9.12
N GLU A 194 -6.41 -6.58 9.77
CA GLU A 194 -6.34 -8.02 9.52
C GLU A 194 -6.54 -8.82 10.81
N GLU A 195 -7.73 -9.37 10.99
CA GLU A 195 -8.09 -10.21 12.14
C GLU A 195 -7.78 -11.69 11.84
N VAL A 196 -7.12 -12.38 12.78
CA VAL A 196 -6.84 -13.81 12.65
C VAL A 196 -8.08 -14.64 12.98
N MET A 197 -8.62 -15.38 12.00
CA MET A 197 -9.96 -15.96 12.10
C MET A 197 -10.05 -17.42 12.54
N ALA A 198 -9.09 -18.27 12.18
CA ALA A 198 -8.93 -19.66 12.63
C ALA A 198 -7.78 -20.31 11.86
N LYS A 199 -7.36 -21.52 12.28
CA LYS A 199 -6.48 -22.41 11.49
C LYS A 199 -7.27 -23.14 10.39
N VAL A 200 -7.87 -22.38 9.48
CA VAL A 200 -8.49 -22.91 8.27
C VAL A 200 -7.63 -22.46 7.11
N GLU A 201 -7.07 -23.42 6.39
CA GLU A 201 -6.19 -23.18 5.25
C GLU A 201 -7.02 -22.63 4.07
N THR A 202 -6.41 -21.78 3.25
CA THR A 202 -6.95 -21.39 1.95
C THR A 202 -6.01 -21.88 0.85
N PRO A 203 -6.42 -21.90 -0.44
CA PRO A 203 -5.52 -22.26 -1.53
C PRO A 203 -4.30 -21.33 -1.68
N GLU A 204 -4.25 -20.18 -0.99
CA GLU A 204 -3.13 -19.25 -1.06
C GLU A 204 -1.99 -19.62 -0.09
N ILE A 205 -0.76 -19.63 -0.60
CA ILE A 205 0.46 -19.99 0.15
C ILE A 205 0.62 -19.15 1.42
N ASN A 206 0.21 -17.87 1.38
CA ASN A 206 0.34 -16.95 2.51
C ASN A 206 -0.74 -17.12 3.60
N GLU A 207 -1.63 -18.09 3.46
CA GLU A 207 -2.68 -18.47 4.43
C GLU A 207 -2.66 -19.96 4.80
N GLU A 208 -1.58 -20.70 4.48
CA GLU A 208 -1.43 -22.15 4.77
C GLU A 208 -1.58 -22.53 6.25
N ASN A 209 -1.47 -21.59 7.19
CA ASN A 209 -1.54 -21.87 8.63
C ASN A 209 -2.66 -21.13 9.37
N CYS A 210 -3.20 -20.06 8.77
CA CYS A 210 -4.26 -19.25 9.36
C CYS A 210 -4.89 -18.33 8.33
N ARG A 211 -6.19 -18.12 8.50
CA ARG A 211 -7.01 -17.22 7.69
C ARG A 211 -7.02 -15.82 8.29
N TYR A 212 -6.95 -14.80 7.44
CA TYR A 212 -7.01 -13.40 7.86
C TYR A 212 -8.25 -12.72 7.29
N ARG A 213 -9.15 -12.29 8.16
CA ARG A 213 -10.27 -11.42 7.78
C ARG A 213 -9.75 -10.01 7.60
N ILE A 214 -10.12 -9.40 6.49
CA ILE A 214 -9.81 -8.01 6.15
C ILE A 214 -11.06 -7.17 6.35
N THR A 215 -10.95 -6.15 7.20
CA THR A 215 -11.97 -5.13 7.44
C THR A 215 -11.37 -3.74 7.26
N LEU A 216 -12.19 -2.70 7.28
CA LEU A 216 -11.66 -1.35 7.45
C LEU A 216 -10.97 -1.25 8.81
N GLY A 217 -9.83 -0.58 8.83
CA GLY A 217 -9.19 -0.14 10.06
C GLY A 217 -9.80 1.18 10.52
N ARG A 218 -9.49 1.62 11.73
CA ARG A 218 -10.07 2.85 12.29
C ARG A 218 -9.87 4.08 11.40
N SER A 219 -8.72 4.20 10.75
CA SER A 219 -8.48 5.31 9.82
C SER A 219 -9.26 5.13 8.52
N GLY A 220 -9.43 3.90 8.05
CA GLY A 220 -10.20 3.56 6.86
C GLY A 220 -11.69 3.84 7.02
N GLU A 221 -12.26 3.52 8.20
CA GLU A 221 -13.64 3.88 8.55
C GLU A 221 -13.86 5.38 8.45
N VAL A 222 -12.98 6.18 9.07
CA VAL A 222 -13.08 7.66 9.01
C VAL A 222 -12.94 8.19 7.58
N VAL A 223 -12.07 7.60 6.77
CA VAL A 223 -11.91 7.99 5.35
C VAL A 223 -13.17 7.62 4.57
N MET A 224 -13.69 6.40 4.70
CA MET A 224 -14.90 5.98 3.98
C MET A 224 -16.14 6.74 4.45
N ASP A 225 -16.34 6.98 5.74
CA ASP A 225 -17.46 7.78 6.24
C ASP A 225 -17.50 9.20 5.63
N ARG A 226 -16.31 9.80 5.43
CA ARG A 226 -16.18 11.16 4.87
C ARG A 226 -16.25 11.18 3.35
N PHE A 227 -15.67 10.20 2.69
CA PHE A 227 -15.44 10.23 1.25
C PHE A 227 -16.34 9.29 0.46
N ALA A 228 -16.91 8.23 1.03
CA ALA A 228 -17.81 7.32 0.30
C ALA A 228 -19.02 8.07 -0.27
N SER A 229 -19.66 8.90 0.56
CA SER A 229 -20.76 9.78 0.12
C SER A 229 -20.33 10.87 -0.88
N GLN A 230 -19.04 11.21 -0.91
CA GLN A 230 -18.49 12.15 -1.90
C GLN A 230 -18.12 11.46 -3.21
N LEU A 231 -17.67 10.20 -3.17
CA LEU A 231 -17.44 9.37 -4.34
C LEU A 231 -18.76 9.17 -5.12
N GLU A 232 -19.86 8.93 -4.42
CA GLU A 232 -21.22 8.85 -5.00
C GLU A 232 -21.65 10.15 -5.70
N LEU A 233 -21.05 11.29 -5.35
CA LEU A 233 -21.34 12.61 -5.91
C LEU A 233 -20.33 13.03 -7.00
N LEU A 234 -19.27 12.28 -7.24
CA LEU A 234 -18.30 12.55 -8.30
C LEU A 234 -18.89 12.09 -9.64
N GLU A 235 -19.45 13.04 -10.40
CA GLU A 235 -19.96 12.82 -11.76
C GLU A 235 -18.83 12.59 -12.77
N THR A 236 -18.13 11.45 -12.66
CA THR A 236 -17.26 10.95 -13.73
C THR A 236 -17.71 9.55 -14.10
N GLU A 237 -18.04 9.33 -15.38
CA GLU A 237 -18.49 8.04 -15.90
C GLU A 237 -17.57 6.89 -15.46
N VAL A 238 -16.25 7.11 -15.48
CA VAL A 238 -15.26 6.08 -15.11
C VAL A 238 -15.35 5.64 -13.63
N LEU A 239 -15.53 6.58 -12.70
CA LEU A 239 -15.65 6.23 -11.28
C LEU A 239 -17.00 5.56 -10.98
N SER A 240 -18.06 5.99 -11.68
CA SER A 240 -19.37 5.34 -11.60
C SER A 240 -19.30 3.89 -12.09
N ASP A 241 -18.68 3.64 -13.25
CA ASP A 241 -18.53 2.29 -13.80
C ASP A 241 -17.75 1.37 -12.85
N TRP A 242 -16.71 1.90 -12.20
CA TRP A 242 -15.94 1.14 -11.21
C TRP A 242 -16.76 0.86 -9.95
N GLU A 243 -17.49 1.85 -9.43
CA GLU A 243 -18.35 1.67 -8.26
C GLU A 243 -19.44 0.63 -8.52
N ASP A 244 -20.16 0.76 -9.64
CA ASP A 244 -21.19 -0.18 -10.08
C ASP A 244 -20.62 -1.60 -10.23
N THR A 245 -19.42 -1.73 -10.78
CA THR A 245 -18.76 -3.03 -10.94
C THR A 245 -18.31 -3.62 -9.60
N ILE A 246 -17.77 -2.80 -8.69
CA ILE A 246 -17.42 -3.25 -7.34
C ILE A 246 -18.67 -3.77 -6.63
N ASP A 247 -19.75 -3.01 -6.62
CA ASP A 247 -20.98 -3.41 -5.95
C ASP A 247 -21.60 -4.65 -6.61
N HIS A 248 -21.55 -4.75 -7.94
CA HIS A 248 -21.96 -5.95 -8.67
C HIS A 248 -21.17 -7.18 -8.23
N VAL A 249 -19.82 -7.10 -8.24
CA VAL A 249 -18.94 -8.21 -7.86
C VAL A 249 -19.14 -8.59 -6.39
N VAL A 250 -19.29 -7.61 -5.49
CA VAL A 250 -19.53 -7.88 -4.07
C VAL A 250 -20.88 -8.57 -3.86
N LEU A 251 -21.94 -8.12 -4.52
CA LEU A 251 -23.27 -8.75 -4.45
C LEU A 251 -23.24 -10.18 -5.00
N GLN A 252 -22.58 -10.40 -6.14
CA GLN A 252 -22.54 -11.70 -6.80
C GLN A 252 -21.62 -12.71 -6.14
N PHE A 253 -20.43 -12.29 -5.69
CA PHE A 253 -19.37 -13.21 -5.29
C PHE A 253 -18.95 -13.07 -3.82
N GLY A 254 -19.29 -11.95 -3.17
CA GLY A 254 -18.87 -11.69 -1.79
C GLY A 254 -19.36 -12.75 -0.79
N HIS A 255 -20.57 -13.27 -1.01
CA HIS A 255 -21.22 -14.26 -0.15
C HIS A 255 -20.70 -15.70 -0.34
N MET A 256 -19.96 -15.98 -1.41
CA MET A 256 -19.41 -17.30 -1.67
C MET A 256 -18.37 -17.69 -0.62
N THR A 257 -18.29 -18.99 -0.30
CA THR A 257 -17.16 -19.51 0.51
C THR A 257 -15.85 -19.45 -0.29
N VAL A 258 -14.73 -19.75 0.38
CA VAL A 258 -13.42 -19.80 -0.31
C VAL A 258 -13.42 -20.87 -1.40
N GLU A 259 -14.03 -22.01 -1.11
CA GLU A 259 -14.12 -23.16 -2.00
C GLU A 259 -15.01 -22.85 -3.22
N GLU A 260 -16.20 -22.30 -2.97
CA GLU A 260 -17.14 -21.89 -4.03
C GLU A 260 -16.51 -20.85 -4.97
N LEU A 261 -15.85 -19.83 -4.40
CA LEU A 261 -15.15 -18.82 -5.19
C LEU A 261 -13.96 -19.41 -5.94
N HIS A 262 -13.24 -20.35 -5.34
CA HIS A 262 -12.13 -21.03 -6.01
C HIS A 262 -12.60 -21.85 -7.21
N GLU A 263 -13.64 -22.67 -7.05
CA GLU A 263 -14.22 -23.43 -8.15
C GLU A 263 -14.68 -22.52 -9.28
N TYR A 264 -15.38 -21.43 -8.96
CA TYR A 264 -15.82 -20.45 -9.95
C TYR A 264 -14.64 -19.85 -10.73
N ILE A 265 -13.63 -19.33 -10.02
CA ILE A 265 -12.46 -18.70 -10.63
C ILE A 265 -11.69 -19.66 -11.54
N MET A 266 -11.56 -20.92 -11.11
CA MET A 266 -10.80 -21.92 -11.87
C MET A 266 -11.56 -22.43 -13.10
N ASP A 267 -12.88 -22.26 -13.16
CA ASP A 267 -13.69 -22.62 -14.35
C ASP A 267 -13.80 -21.49 -15.37
N LEU A 268 -13.32 -20.28 -15.06
CA LEU A 268 -13.25 -19.18 -16.03
C LEU A 268 -12.34 -19.57 -17.20
N ASP A 269 -12.84 -19.46 -18.44
CA ASP A 269 -12.11 -19.76 -19.68
C ASP A 269 -10.66 -19.25 -19.69
N PRO A 270 -10.35 -17.96 -19.39
CA PRO A 270 -8.97 -17.48 -19.41
C PRO A 270 -8.07 -18.12 -18.34
N VAL A 271 -8.64 -18.61 -17.24
CA VAL A 271 -7.89 -19.25 -16.14
C VAL A 271 -7.69 -20.73 -16.42
N LYS A 272 -8.72 -21.39 -16.95
CA LYS A 272 -8.75 -22.82 -17.26
C LYS A 272 -7.77 -23.21 -18.36
N GLU A 273 -7.57 -22.31 -19.33
CA GLU A 273 -6.66 -22.52 -20.46
C GLU A 273 -5.20 -22.12 -20.16
N ALA A 274 -4.94 -21.44 -19.04
CA ALA A 274 -3.64 -20.87 -18.71
C ALA A 274 -2.72 -21.85 -17.97
N GLU A 275 -1.43 -21.85 -18.31
CA GLU A 275 -0.38 -22.54 -17.59
C GLU A 275 0.17 -21.68 -16.43
N GLU A 276 0.97 -22.28 -15.54
CA GLU A 276 1.56 -21.55 -14.42
C GLU A 276 2.41 -20.36 -14.93
N ARG A 277 2.20 -19.18 -14.33
CA ARG A 277 2.82 -17.89 -14.65
C ARG A 277 2.34 -17.21 -15.94
N ASP A 278 1.39 -17.81 -16.65
CA ASP A 278 0.78 -17.16 -17.80
C ASP A 278 0.11 -15.85 -17.40
N LEU A 279 0.16 -14.90 -18.32
CA LEU A 279 -0.48 -13.60 -18.16
C LEU A 279 -1.98 -13.76 -18.37
N LEU A 280 -2.76 -13.51 -17.32
CA LEU A 280 -4.22 -13.60 -17.35
C LEU A 280 -4.84 -12.24 -17.66
N LEU A 281 -4.33 -11.20 -17.00
CA LEU A 281 -4.79 -9.83 -17.19
C LEU A 281 -3.60 -8.89 -17.00
N ARG A 282 -3.47 -7.92 -17.89
CA ARG A 282 -2.48 -6.84 -17.77
C ARG A 282 -3.19 -5.60 -17.25
N GLY A 283 -2.69 -5.05 -16.15
CA GLY A 283 -2.98 -3.68 -15.76
C GLY A 283 -2.02 -2.75 -16.49
N ASP A 284 -2.52 -1.59 -16.90
CA ASP A 284 -1.72 -0.56 -17.54
C ASP A 284 -0.93 0.25 -16.47
N GLU A 285 0.26 0.76 -16.81
CA GLU A 285 1.24 1.38 -15.87
C GLU A 285 1.03 2.89 -15.68
#